data_AF-A0A0S8B1T0-F1
#
_entry.id   AF-A0A0S8B1T0-F1
#
_cell.length_a   1.000
_cell.length_b   1.000
_cell.length_c   1.000
_cell.angle_alpha   90.00
_cell.angle_beta   90.00
_cell.angle_gamma   90.00
#
_symmetry.space_group_name_H-M   'P 1'
#
loop_
_entity.id
_entity.type
_entity.pdbx_description
1 polymer ?
#
loop_
_entity_poly.entity_id
_entity_poly.type
_entity_poly.pdbx_seq_one_letter_code
_entity_poly.pdbx_strand_id
1 'polypeptide(L)'
;MEYEETTQEASGVGRILAWLGRFVLAILIPLIAFAVLYAGFIFLRDSNAPKWLIALIAIIWGVGGVALLYWVFNGLVERLPDQWTSRLQPFVFVGPAVAILFAYLLLPSVRTLWLSLLDRDGTEFVGFQNYVDLFSERLLQEAIRNNILWIVFGSTFSVVSGLLIAVLADRSRFERVSKSFIFLPMAISFVGASVIWNFIYEVRPVELPQIGLLNA
;
A
#
# COMPACT_ATOMS: atom_id res chain seq x y z
N MET A 1 -5.51 -26.47 66.54
CA MET A 1 -6.21 -26.90 65.32
C MET A 1 -5.48 -26.26 64.18
N GLU A 2 -4.52 -27.03 63.66
CA GLU A 2 -3.51 -26.66 62.69
C GLU A 2 -4.12 -26.89 61.32
N TYR A 3 -4.26 -25.83 60.53
CA TYR A 3 -4.68 -25.94 59.14
C TYR A 3 -3.45 -26.38 58.35
N GLU A 4 -3.34 -27.67 58.08
CA GLU A 4 -2.37 -28.22 57.13
C GLU A 4 -2.63 -27.60 55.75
N GLU A 5 -1.75 -26.69 55.35
CA GLU A 5 -1.53 -26.35 53.95
C GLU A 5 -1.09 -27.62 53.21
N THR A 6 -2.03 -28.28 52.54
CA THR A 6 -1.70 -29.22 51.47
C THR A 6 -1.25 -28.44 50.25
N THR A 7 -0.01 -27.95 50.28
CA THR A 7 0.74 -27.62 49.07
C THR A 7 1.01 -28.92 48.33
N GLN A 8 0.01 -29.32 47.54
CA GLN A 8 0.13 -30.44 46.63
C GLN A 8 1.14 -30.02 45.56
N GLU A 9 2.40 -30.44 45.73
CA GLU A 9 3.46 -30.29 44.74
C GLU A 9 3.01 -30.95 43.43
N ALA A 10 2.47 -30.15 42.52
CA ALA A 10 2.23 -30.59 41.15
C ALA A 10 3.58 -31.10 40.60
N SER A 11 3.64 -32.40 40.34
CA SER A 11 4.83 -33.10 39.86
C SER A 11 5.46 -32.33 38.70
N GLY A 12 6.80 -32.27 38.65
CA GLY A 12 7.52 -31.53 37.60
C GLY A 12 7.06 -31.89 36.18
N VAL A 13 6.60 -33.13 35.99
CA VAL A 13 6.00 -33.64 34.74
C VAL A 13 4.68 -32.93 34.40
N GLY A 14 3.79 -32.71 35.36
CA GLY A 14 2.53 -31.99 35.15
C GLY A 14 2.75 -30.52 34.75
N ARG A 15 3.76 -29.87 35.32
CA ARG A 15 4.16 -28.50 34.96
C ARG A 15 4.71 -28.41 33.53
N ILE A 16 5.53 -29.38 33.12
CA ILE A 16 6.09 -29.46 31.76
C ILE A 16 5.00 -29.77 30.73
N LEU A 17 4.08 -30.70 31.03
CA LEU A 17 2.95 -31.03 30.15
C LEU A 17 1.99 -29.83 29.97
N ALA A 18 1.70 -29.10 31.04
CA ALA A 18 0.89 -27.89 30.96
C ALA A 18 1.58 -26.77 30.16
N TRP A 19 2.90 -26.62 30.29
CA TRP A 19 3.69 -25.67 29.51
C TRP A 19 3.72 -26.03 28.03
N LEU A 20 3.97 -27.30 27.69
CA LEU A 20 3.90 -27.81 26.32
C LEU A 20 2.51 -27.64 25.71
N GLY A 21 1.44 -27.96 26.44
CA GLY A 21 0.06 -27.80 25.97
C GLY A 21 -0.27 -26.36 25.63
N ARG A 22 0.15 -25.39 26.47
CA ARG A 22 -0.03 -23.96 26.20
C ARG A 22 0.76 -23.49 24.99
N PHE A 23 1.99 -23.98 24.81
CA PHE A 23 2.84 -23.64 23.68
C PHE A 23 2.29 -24.19 22.35
N VAL A 24 1.78 -25.43 22.36
CA VAL A 24 1.12 -26.05 21.21
C VAL A 24 -0.14 -25.28 20.83
N LEU A 25 -0.99 -24.95 21.81
CA LEU A 25 -2.17 -24.10 21.59
C LEU A 25 -1.81 -22.71 21.04
N ALA A 26 -0.72 -22.13 21.53
CA ALA A 26 -0.24 -20.82 21.09
C ALA A 26 0.11 -20.76 19.59
N ILE A 27 0.60 -21.85 19.02
CA ILE A 27 0.96 -21.92 17.60
C ILE A 27 -0.22 -22.40 16.75
N LEU A 28 -1.02 -23.34 17.26
CA LEU A 28 -2.16 -23.89 16.53
C LEU A 28 -3.26 -22.85 16.27
N ILE A 29 -3.59 -22.00 17.26
CA ILE A 29 -4.72 -21.06 17.12
C ILE A 29 -4.48 -20.04 15.97
N PRO A 30 -3.32 -19.34 15.87
CA PRO A 30 -3.05 -18.47 14.73
C PRO A 30 -3.00 -19.21 13.40
N LEU A 31 -2.48 -20.43 13.38
CA LEU A 31 -2.34 -21.23 12.16
C LEU A 31 -3.71 -21.70 11.64
N ILE A 32 -4.62 -22.09 12.55
CA ILE A 32 -6.02 -22.41 12.23
C ILE A 32 -6.74 -21.15 11.75
N ALA A 33 -6.59 -20.03 12.46
CA ALA A 33 -7.18 -18.75 12.05
C ALA A 33 -6.76 -18.37 10.63
N PHE A 34 -5.46 -18.48 10.32
CA PHE A 34 -4.93 -18.25 8.98
C PHE A 34 -5.51 -19.24 7.95
N ALA A 35 -5.56 -20.53 8.28
CA ALA A 35 -6.11 -21.56 7.39
C ALA A 35 -7.59 -21.33 7.06
N VAL A 36 -8.40 -20.92 8.03
CA VAL A 36 -9.81 -20.56 7.84
C VAL A 36 -9.96 -19.37 6.91
N LEU A 37 -9.13 -18.34 7.07
CA LEU A 37 -9.15 -17.18 6.19
C LEU A 37 -8.73 -17.51 4.78
N TYR A 38 -7.69 -18.33 4.63
CA TYR A 38 -7.22 -18.80 3.33
C TYR A 38 -8.29 -19.66 2.63
N ALA A 39 -8.94 -20.57 3.35
CA ALA A 39 -10.04 -21.36 2.81
C ALA A 39 -11.21 -20.49 2.35
N GLY A 40 -11.58 -19.48 3.14
CA GLY A 40 -12.62 -18.52 2.75
C GLY A 40 -12.24 -17.69 1.52
N PHE A 41 -10.96 -17.30 1.39
CA PHE A 41 -10.46 -16.64 0.18
C PHE A 41 -10.57 -17.53 -1.07
N ILE A 42 -10.15 -18.80 -0.98
CA ILE A 42 -10.26 -19.76 -2.08
C ILE A 42 -11.72 -19.97 -2.47
N PHE A 43 -12.61 -20.13 -1.48
CA PHE A 43 -14.04 -20.24 -1.71
C PHE A 43 -14.60 -19.01 -2.46
N LEU A 44 -14.23 -17.80 -2.05
CA LEU A 44 -14.67 -16.56 -2.72
C LEU A 44 -14.10 -16.41 -4.13
N ARG A 45 -12.85 -16.84 -4.35
CA ARG A 45 -12.19 -16.81 -5.67
C ARG A 45 -12.88 -17.73 -6.67
N ASP A 46 -13.23 -18.94 -6.23
CA ASP A 46 -13.79 -19.99 -7.10
C ASP A 46 -15.34 -19.95 -7.15
N SER A 47 -15.95 -18.99 -6.44
CA SER A 47 -17.41 -18.78 -6.42
C SER A 47 -17.92 -18.16 -7.72
N ASN A 48 -18.99 -18.74 -8.27
CA ASN A 48 -19.67 -18.25 -9.48
C ASN A 48 -20.80 -17.23 -9.19
N ALA A 49 -20.79 -16.63 -8.00
CA ALA A 49 -21.80 -15.66 -7.54
C ALA A 49 -21.67 -14.30 -8.26
N PRO A 50 -22.70 -13.44 -8.23
CA PRO A 50 -22.60 -12.09 -8.79
C PRO A 50 -21.44 -11.29 -8.16
N LYS A 51 -20.64 -10.60 -9.00
CA LYS A 51 -19.39 -9.94 -8.59
C LYS A 51 -19.54 -8.95 -7.44
N TRP A 52 -20.64 -8.20 -7.39
CA TRP A 52 -20.89 -7.23 -6.32
C TRP A 52 -21.08 -7.90 -4.96
N LEU A 53 -21.70 -9.09 -4.93
CA LEU A 53 -21.90 -9.87 -3.72
C LEU A 53 -20.58 -10.48 -3.25
N ILE A 54 -19.78 -11.04 -4.18
CA ILE A 54 -18.44 -11.53 -3.89
C ILE A 54 -17.58 -10.40 -3.30
N ALA A 55 -17.62 -9.20 -3.88
CA ALA A 55 -16.88 -8.06 -3.36
C ALA A 55 -17.31 -7.68 -1.93
N LEU A 56 -18.61 -7.63 -1.65
CA LEU A 56 -19.13 -7.31 -0.32
C LEU A 56 -18.72 -8.36 0.71
N ILE A 57 -18.88 -9.65 0.40
CA ILE A 57 -18.47 -10.75 1.29
C ILE A 57 -16.95 -10.75 1.46
N ALA A 58 -16.18 -10.49 0.40
CA ALA A 58 -14.72 -10.40 0.48
C ALA A 58 -14.27 -9.26 1.39
N ILE A 59 -14.94 -8.11 1.38
CA ILE A 59 -14.65 -7.01 2.31
C ILE A 59 -14.94 -7.45 3.75
N ILE A 60 -16.11 -8.02 4.02
CA ILE A 60 -16.48 -8.47 5.37
C ILE A 60 -15.51 -9.55 5.87
N TRP A 61 -15.23 -10.54 5.03
CA TRP A 61 -14.34 -11.66 5.36
C TRP A 61 -12.89 -11.21 5.50
N GLY A 62 -12.42 -10.31 4.63
CA GLY A 62 -11.07 -9.76 4.66
C GLY A 62 -10.86 -8.90 5.91
N VAL A 63 -11.72 -7.91 6.14
CA VAL A 63 -11.62 -7.01 7.30
C VAL A 63 -11.84 -7.78 8.60
N GLY A 64 -12.89 -8.59 8.68
CA GLY A 64 -13.19 -9.41 9.85
C GLY A 64 -12.10 -10.44 10.13
N GLY A 65 -11.52 -11.03 9.08
CA GLY A 65 -10.42 -11.97 9.20
C GLY A 65 -9.13 -11.33 9.71
N VAL A 66 -8.78 -10.16 9.18
CA VAL A 66 -7.65 -9.38 9.69
C VAL A 66 -7.87 -9.02 11.16
N ALA A 67 -9.07 -8.58 11.53
CA ALA A 67 -9.42 -8.30 12.93
C ALA A 67 -9.31 -9.54 13.82
N LEU A 68 -9.76 -10.71 13.34
CA LEU A 68 -9.65 -11.98 14.05
C LEU A 68 -8.18 -12.39 14.23
N LEU A 69 -7.35 -12.25 13.20
CA LEU A 69 -5.91 -12.49 13.31
C LEU A 69 -5.28 -11.56 14.34
N TYR A 70 -5.57 -10.25 14.29
CA TYR A 70 -5.08 -9.31 15.30
C TYR A 70 -5.49 -9.70 16.71
N TRP A 71 -6.76 -10.06 16.90
CA TRP A 71 -7.27 -10.46 18.21
C TRP A 71 -6.55 -11.72 18.73
N VAL A 72 -6.36 -12.71 17.88
CA VAL A 72 -5.65 -13.95 18.21
C VAL A 72 -4.18 -13.68 18.50
N PHE A 73 -3.47 -12.96 17.63
CA PHE A 73 -2.04 -12.68 17.80
C PHE A 73 -1.77 -11.75 18.98
N ASN A 74 -2.59 -10.73 19.21
CA ASN A 74 -2.45 -9.84 20.36
C ASN A 74 -2.68 -10.61 21.66
N GLY A 75 -3.77 -11.39 21.75
CA GLY A 75 -4.05 -12.24 22.91
C GLY A 75 -2.99 -13.33 23.13
N LEU A 76 -2.24 -13.71 22.10
CA LEU A 76 -1.08 -14.59 22.22
C LEU A 76 0.12 -13.88 22.86
N VAL A 77 0.45 -12.71 22.34
CA VAL A 77 1.60 -11.92 22.79
C VAL A 77 1.40 -11.47 24.23
N GLU A 78 0.18 -11.13 24.64
CA GLU A 78 -0.15 -10.78 26.03
C GLU A 78 0.02 -11.95 27.03
N ARG A 79 0.04 -13.20 26.57
CA ARG A 79 0.29 -14.37 27.44
C ARG A 79 1.77 -14.65 27.65
N LEU A 80 2.66 -13.95 26.94
CA LEU A 80 4.10 -14.07 27.09
C LEU A 80 4.60 -13.21 28.27
N PRO A 81 5.80 -13.49 28.81
CA PRO A 81 6.42 -12.63 29.82
C PRO A 81 6.60 -11.20 29.31
N ASP A 82 6.43 -10.19 30.17
CA ASP A 82 6.43 -8.75 29.81
C ASP A 82 7.59 -8.33 28.89
N GLN A 83 8.77 -8.91 29.10
CA GLN A 83 9.98 -8.65 28.31
C GLN A 83 9.81 -8.98 26.81
N TRP A 84 9.06 -10.03 26.50
CA TRP A 84 8.79 -10.48 25.13
C TRP A 84 7.56 -9.79 24.54
N THR A 85 6.57 -9.49 25.37
CA THR A 85 5.36 -8.73 24.98
C THR A 85 5.74 -7.41 24.34
N SER A 86 6.58 -6.60 25.01
CA SER A 86 7.03 -5.30 24.47
C SER A 86 7.82 -5.42 23.15
N ARG A 87 8.51 -6.55 22.92
CA ARG A 87 9.29 -6.77 21.70
C ARG A 87 8.45 -7.27 20.53
N LEU A 88 7.44 -8.11 20.78
CA LEU A 88 6.65 -8.77 19.74
C LEU A 88 5.39 -7.99 19.36
N GLN A 89 4.84 -7.18 20.26
CA GLN A 89 3.61 -6.42 20.03
C GLN A 89 3.69 -5.51 18.78
N PRO A 90 4.78 -4.76 18.52
CA PRO A 90 4.88 -3.96 17.30
C PRO A 90 4.80 -4.80 16.01
N PHE A 91 5.37 -6.00 16.02
CA PHE A 91 5.34 -6.90 14.85
C PHE A 91 3.95 -7.50 14.62
N VAL A 92 3.14 -7.68 15.66
CA VAL A 92 1.75 -8.09 15.46
C VAL A 92 0.98 -7.01 14.72
N PHE A 93 1.11 -5.74 15.12
CA PHE A 93 0.40 -4.60 14.51
C PHE A 93 0.91 -4.21 13.12
N VAL A 94 2.24 -4.22 12.92
CA VAL A 94 2.86 -3.78 11.67
C VAL A 94 3.07 -4.93 10.69
N GLY A 95 3.19 -6.16 11.19
CA GLY A 95 3.52 -7.36 10.42
C GLY A 95 2.58 -7.61 9.22
N PRO A 96 1.24 -7.59 9.37
CA PRO A 96 0.33 -7.81 8.24
C PRO A 96 0.48 -6.75 7.14
N ALA A 97 0.64 -5.47 7.51
CA ALA A 97 0.85 -4.40 6.55
C ALA A 97 2.18 -4.59 5.80
N VAL A 98 3.26 -4.91 6.52
CA VAL A 98 4.57 -5.19 5.93
C VAL A 98 4.54 -6.43 5.04
N ALA A 99 3.83 -7.49 5.44
CA ALA A 99 3.70 -8.70 4.63
C ALA A 99 2.98 -8.42 3.30
N ILE A 100 1.91 -7.60 3.32
CA ILE A 100 1.20 -7.17 2.11
C ILE A 100 2.12 -6.32 1.23
N LEU A 101 2.81 -5.32 1.80
CA LEU A 101 3.78 -4.51 1.06
C LEU A 101 4.89 -5.38 0.47
N PHE A 102 5.38 -6.36 1.22
CA PHE A 102 6.42 -7.25 0.73
C PHE A 102 5.92 -8.10 -0.45
N ALA A 103 4.75 -8.71 -0.32
CA ALA A 103 4.21 -9.59 -1.35
C ALA A 103 3.80 -8.85 -2.63
N TYR A 104 3.18 -7.67 -2.51
CA TYR A 104 2.58 -6.96 -3.65
C TYR A 104 3.42 -5.80 -4.20
N LEU A 105 4.39 -5.30 -3.44
CA LEU A 105 5.27 -4.22 -3.90
C LEU A 105 6.72 -4.70 -4.03
N LEU A 106 7.33 -5.22 -2.96
CA LEU A 106 8.76 -5.56 -2.99
C LEU A 106 9.06 -6.79 -3.84
N LEU A 107 8.30 -7.87 -3.70
CA LEU A 107 8.51 -9.11 -4.46
C LEU A 107 8.43 -8.87 -5.98
N PRO A 108 7.38 -8.23 -6.54
CA PRO A 108 7.37 -7.92 -7.96
C PRO A 108 8.46 -6.91 -8.36
N SER A 109 8.81 -5.95 -7.49
CA SER A 109 9.90 -5.01 -7.79
C SER A 109 11.25 -5.71 -7.90
N VAL A 110 11.58 -6.60 -6.95
CA VAL A 110 12.81 -7.40 -6.98
C VAL A 110 12.81 -8.33 -8.19
N ARG A 111 11.66 -8.93 -8.52
CA ARG A 111 11.51 -9.74 -9.73
C ARG A 111 11.79 -8.92 -10.99
N THR A 112 11.25 -7.71 -11.09
CA THR A 112 11.50 -6.82 -12.23
C THR A 112 12.98 -6.41 -12.31
N LEU A 113 13.62 -6.14 -11.17
CA LEU A 113 15.06 -5.84 -11.11
C LEU A 113 15.92 -7.05 -11.51
N TRP A 114 15.49 -8.26 -11.19
CA TRP A 114 16.15 -9.46 -11.67
C TRP A 114 15.97 -9.60 -13.18
N LEU A 115 14.73 -9.50 -13.67
CA LEU A 115 14.40 -9.59 -15.09
C LEU A 115 15.11 -8.54 -15.94
N SER A 116 15.37 -7.33 -15.42
CA SER A 116 16.11 -6.30 -16.16
C SER A 116 17.59 -6.62 -16.38
N LEU A 117 18.14 -7.62 -15.67
CA LEU A 117 19.49 -8.15 -15.89
C LEU A 117 19.51 -9.35 -16.84
N LEU A 118 18.35 -9.83 -17.28
CA LEU A 118 18.23 -10.91 -18.26
C LEU A 118 18.01 -10.34 -19.66
N ASP A 119 18.21 -11.17 -20.67
CA ASP A 119 17.91 -10.86 -22.06
C ASP A 119 16.41 -10.56 -22.27
N ARG A 120 16.04 -10.16 -23.49
CA ARG A 120 14.66 -9.77 -23.85
C ARG A 120 13.62 -10.85 -23.53
N ASP A 121 14.01 -12.12 -23.66
CA ASP A 121 13.13 -13.26 -23.44
C ASP A 121 13.16 -13.75 -21.97
N GLY A 122 14.04 -13.20 -21.13
CA GLY A 122 14.15 -13.56 -19.72
C GLY A 122 14.78 -14.94 -19.47
N THR A 123 15.61 -15.41 -20.40
CA THR A 123 16.21 -16.75 -20.41
C THR A 123 17.69 -16.73 -20.08
N GLU A 124 18.45 -15.74 -20.56
CA GLU A 124 19.89 -15.63 -20.36
C GLU A 124 20.25 -14.40 -19.52
N PHE A 125 21.26 -14.53 -18.65
CA PHE A 125 21.74 -13.40 -17.85
C PHE A 125 22.72 -12.54 -18.66
N VAL A 126 22.32 -11.31 -18.99
CA VAL A 126 23.12 -10.34 -19.76
C VAL A 126 23.73 -9.23 -18.90
N GLY A 127 23.48 -9.27 -17.58
CA GLY A 127 24.01 -8.29 -16.63
C GLY A 127 23.50 -6.89 -16.91
N PHE A 128 24.41 -5.92 -17.03
CA PHE A 128 24.06 -4.50 -17.23
C PHE A 128 23.92 -4.07 -18.69
N GLN A 129 24.01 -4.99 -19.66
CA GLN A 129 23.99 -4.65 -21.08
C GLN A 129 22.73 -3.87 -21.47
N ASN A 130 21.56 -4.30 -20.99
CA ASN A 130 20.29 -3.60 -21.22
C ASN A 130 20.32 -2.13 -20.79
N TYR A 131 21.02 -1.81 -19.69
CA TYR A 131 21.14 -0.44 -19.22
C TYR A 131 22.07 0.39 -20.11
N VAL A 132 23.19 -0.18 -20.56
CA VAL A 132 24.10 0.50 -21.50
C VAL A 132 23.38 0.83 -22.80
N ASP A 133 22.62 -0.12 -23.35
CA ASP A 133 21.86 0.06 -24.57
C ASP A 133 20.78 1.13 -24.39
N LEU A 134 20.02 1.06 -23.29
CA LEU A 134 18.98 2.02 -22.95
C LEU A 134 19.56 3.44 -22.81
N PHE A 135 20.63 3.62 -22.02
CA PHE A 135 21.25 4.93 -21.82
C PHE A 135 22.00 5.46 -23.04
N SER A 136 22.29 4.62 -24.04
CA SER A 136 22.85 5.05 -25.33
C SER A 136 21.77 5.54 -26.30
N GLU A 137 20.50 5.27 -26.02
CA GLU A 137 19.38 5.67 -26.87
C GLU A 137 19.07 7.17 -26.72
N ARG A 138 19.16 7.90 -27.86
CA ARG A 138 18.90 9.34 -27.95
C ARG A 138 17.54 9.73 -27.36
N LEU A 139 16.49 8.96 -27.68
CA LEU A 139 15.13 9.23 -27.24
C LEU A 139 15.00 9.17 -25.72
N LEU A 140 15.64 8.19 -25.08
CA LEU A 140 15.63 8.09 -23.62
C LEU A 140 16.36 9.26 -22.98
N GLN A 141 17.53 9.64 -23.50
CA GLN A 141 18.29 10.77 -22.96
C GLN A 141 17.48 12.07 -23.03
N GLU A 142 16.76 12.29 -24.14
CA GLU A 142 15.85 13.43 -24.30
C GLU A 142 14.68 13.35 -23.32
N ALA A 143 14.05 12.18 -23.16
CA ALA A 143 12.97 11.96 -22.20
C ALA A 143 13.42 12.20 -20.74
N ILE A 144 14.58 11.69 -20.34
CA ILE A 144 15.17 11.89 -19.00
C ILE A 144 15.44 13.37 -18.76
N ARG A 145 16.09 14.05 -19.71
CA ARG A 145 16.38 15.48 -19.61
C ARG A 145 15.09 16.28 -19.45
N ASN A 146 14.08 16.00 -20.26
CA ASN A 146 12.79 16.69 -20.20
C ASN A 146 12.07 16.44 -18.87
N ASN A 147 12.08 15.20 -18.36
CA ASN A 147 11.50 14.87 -17.05
C ASN A 147 12.24 15.58 -15.91
N ILE A 148 13.56 15.61 -15.93
CA ILE A 148 14.36 16.32 -14.91
C ILE A 148 14.05 17.82 -14.96
N LEU A 149 14.03 18.43 -16.15
CA LEU A 149 13.65 19.83 -16.31
C LEU A 149 12.24 20.08 -15.78
N TRP A 150 11.28 19.20 -16.09
CA TRP A 150 9.91 19.31 -15.61
C TRP A 150 9.80 19.18 -14.09
N ILE A 151 10.52 18.23 -13.48
CA ILE A 151 10.57 18.08 -12.03
C ILE A 151 11.18 19.33 -11.40
N VAL A 152 12.34 19.79 -11.86
CA VAL A 152 13.04 20.92 -11.24
C VAL A 152 12.25 22.21 -11.40
N PHE A 153 11.90 22.60 -12.63
CA PHE A 153 11.24 23.87 -12.87
C PHE A 153 9.75 23.82 -12.55
N GLY A 154 9.04 22.78 -13.00
CA GLY A 154 7.60 22.63 -12.81
C GLY A 154 7.23 22.49 -11.34
N SER A 155 7.90 21.59 -10.59
CA SER A 155 7.58 21.42 -9.17
C SER A 155 8.00 22.62 -8.34
N THR A 156 9.18 23.20 -8.57
CA THR A 156 9.64 24.39 -7.82
C THR A 156 8.70 25.55 -8.06
N PHE A 157 8.34 25.83 -9.32
CA PHE A 157 7.42 26.91 -9.65
C PHE A 157 6.03 26.68 -9.04
N SER A 158 5.53 25.44 -9.05
CA SER A 158 4.25 25.08 -8.44
C SER A 158 4.27 25.27 -6.91
N VAL A 159 5.31 24.80 -6.23
CA VAL A 159 5.46 24.92 -4.77
C VAL A 159 5.61 26.39 -4.37
N VAL A 160 6.47 27.15 -5.04
CA VAL A 160 6.70 28.58 -4.75
C VAL A 160 5.40 29.37 -4.99
N SER A 161 4.75 29.19 -6.13
CA SER A 161 3.50 29.89 -6.44
C SER A 161 2.38 29.49 -5.48
N GLY A 162 2.24 28.20 -5.17
CA GLY A 162 1.25 27.70 -4.22
C GLY A 162 1.46 28.25 -2.81
N LEU A 163 2.71 28.30 -2.34
CA LEU A 163 3.05 28.89 -1.04
C LEU A 163 2.79 30.40 -1.00
N LEU A 164 3.19 31.13 -2.04
CA LEU A 164 2.92 32.58 -2.16
C LEU A 164 1.41 32.87 -2.10
N ILE A 165 0.62 32.13 -2.87
CA ILE A 165 -0.84 32.26 -2.89
C ILE A 165 -1.43 31.89 -1.52
N ALA A 166 -0.95 30.82 -0.88
CA ALA A 166 -1.42 30.40 0.43
C ALA A 166 -1.18 31.48 1.51
N VAL A 167 0.02 32.05 1.56
CA VAL A 167 0.37 33.12 2.50
C VAL A 167 -0.47 34.38 2.24
N LEU A 168 -0.72 34.73 0.98
CA LEU A 168 -1.54 35.88 0.63
C LEU A 168 -3.02 35.66 0.98
N ALA A 169 -3.54 34.46 0.73
CA ALA A 169 -4.92 34.09 1.03
C ALA A 169 -5.20 34.10 2.53
N ASP A 170 -4.21 33.71 3.36
CA ASP A 170 -4.33 33.71 4.83
C ASP A 170 -4.50 35.11 5.43
N ARG A 171 -3.99 36.14 4.74
CA ARG A 171 -4.15 37.54 5.14
C ARG A 171 -5.40 38.22 4.57
N SER A 172 -6.23 37.51 3.80
CA SER A 172 -7.40 38.08 3.13
C SER A 172 -8.66 38.05 3.99
N ARG A 173 -9.47 39.11 3.92
CA ARG A 173 -10.79 39.17 4.57
C ARG A 173 -11.77 38.09 4.08
N PHE A 174 -11.50 37.50 2.90
CA PHE A 174 -12.31 36.44 2.29
C PHE A 174 -11.60 35.07 2.26
N GLU A 175 -10.71 34.82 3.23
CA GLU A 175 -9.90 33.59 3.37
C GLU A 175 -10.66 32.30 2.98
N ARG A 176 -11.86 32.08 3.53
CA ARG A 176 -12.65 30.86 3.29
C ARG A 176 -13.03 30.68 1.81
N VAL A 177 -13.36 31.76 1.11
CA VAL A 177 -13.74 31.70 -0.31
C VAL A 177 -12.50 31.52 -1.18
N SER A 178 -11.42 32.25 -0.87
CA SER A 178 -10.15 32.13 -1.57
C SER A 178 -9.58 30.70 -1.49
N LYS A 179 -9.54 30.10 -0.29
CA LYS A 179 -9.08 28.71 -0.10
C LYS A 179 -9.92 27.72 -0.90
N SER A 180 -11.25 27.90 -0.96
CA SER A 180 -12.13 27.04 -1.77
C SER A 180 -11.79 27.07 -3.26
N PHE A 181 -11.56 28.25 -3.85
CA PHE A 181 -11.18 28.35 -5.27
C PHE A 181 -9.79 27.78 -5.56
N ILE A 182 -8.83 27.97 -4.65
CA ILE A 182 -7.47 27.44 -4.79
C ILE A 182 -7.48 25.90 -4.75
N PHE A 183 -8.33 25.31 -3.92
CA PHE A 183 -8.40 23.85 -3.76
C PHE A 183 -9.37 23.17 -4.72
N LEU A 184 -10.29 23.92 -5.35
CA LEU A 184 -11.28 23.39 -6.29
C LEU A 184 -10.67 22.51 -7.41
N PRO A 185 -9.55 22.88 -8.05
CA PRO A 185 -8.97 22.07 -9.12
C PRO A 185 -8.50 20.68 -8.67
N MET A 186 -8.16 20.50 -7.39
CA MET A 186 -7.74 19.18 -6.86
C MET A 186 -8.88 18.16 -6.86
N ALA A 187 -10.14 18.62 -6.96
CA ALA A 187 -11.30 17.74 -7.09
C ALA A 187 -11.50 17.22 -8.53
N ILE A 188 -10.85 17.85 -9.53
CA ILE A 188 -10.96 17.46 -10.93
C ILE A 188 -9.97 16.31 -11.20
N SER A 189 -10.40 15.27 -11.91
CA SER A 189 -9.52 14.17 -12.30
C SER A 189 -8.48 14.63 -13.34
N PHE A 190 -7.30 14.00 -13.36
CA PHE A 190 -6.29 14.29 -14.38
C PHE A 190 -6.78 14.05 -15.81
N VAL A 191 -7.66 13.07 -16.02
CA VAL A 191 -8.30 12.82 -17.32
C VAL A 191 -9.19 14.00 -17.71
N GLY A 192 -10.04 14.48 -16.79
CA GLY A 192 -10.88 15.66 -17.02
C GLY A 192 -10.03 16.90 -17.31
N ALA A 193 -8.99 17.14 -16.51
CA ALA A 193 -8.06 18.23 -16.72
C ALA A 193 -7.38 18.16 -18.10
N SER A 194 -6.96 16.98 -18.56
CA SER A 194 -6.37 16.82 -19.90
C SER A 194 -7.34 17.16 -21.02
N VAL A 195 -8.63 16.82 -20.87
CA VAL A 195 -9.65 17.15 -21.87
C VAL A 195 -9.91 18.65 -21.90
N ILE A 196 -9.98 19.30 -20.73
CA ILE A 196 -10.12 20.77 -20.63
C ILE A 196 -8.96 21.45 -21.36
N TRP A 197 -7.72 21.05 -21.08
CA TRP A 197 -6.54 21.65 -21.72
C TRP A 197 -6.44 21.34 -23.21
N ASN A 198 -6.82 20.14 -23.65
CA ASN A 198 -6.93 19.82 -25.08
C ASN A 198 -7.92 20.77 -25.77
N PHE A 199 -9.10 21.01 -25.19
CA PHE A 199 -10.03 21.99 -25.76
C PHE A 199 -9.48 23.42 -25.74
N ILE A 200 -8.72 23.82 -24.72
CA ILE A 200 -8.11 25.15 -24.65
C ILE A 200 -7.09 25.34 -25.79
N TYR A 201 -6.30 24.31 -26.09
CA TYR A 201 -5.21 24.34 -27.08
C TYR A 201 -5.56 23.75 -28.45
N GLU A 202 -6.81 23.34 -28.67
CA GLU A 202 -7.26 22.72 -29.92
C GLU A 202 -6.99 23.67 -31.11
N VAL A 203 -6.33 23.17 -32.15
CA VAL A 203 -6.10 23.88 -33.40
C VAL A 203 -6.84 23.15 -34.50
N ARG A 204 -7.83 23.78 -35.12
CA ARG A 204 -8.55 23.20 -36.27
C ARG A 204 -8.09 23.84 -37.59
N PRO A 205 -8.25 23.15 -38.73
CA PRO A 205 -8.06 23.76 -40.04
C PRO A 205 -8.85 25.07 -40.19
N VAL A 206 -8.33 26.02 -40.96
CA VAL A 206 -8.89 27.39 -41.12
C VAL A 206 -10.33 27.37 -41.65
N GLU A 207 -10.72 26.29 -42.33
CA GLU A 207 -12.04 26.07 -42.91
C GLU A 207 -13.12 25.75 -41.87
N LEU A 208 -12.73 25.33 -40.66
CA LEU A 208 -13.65 25.00 -39.57
C LEU A 208 -13.67 26.11 -38.52
N PRO A 209 -14.83 26.37 -37.87
CA PRO A 209 -14.90 27.32 -36.78
C PRO A 209 -13.96 26.88 -35.66
N GLN A 210 -13.20 27.79 -35.06
CA GLN A 210 -12.31 27.44 -33.97
C GLN A 210 -13.08 27.31 -32.65
N ILE A 211 -12.75 26.28 -31.88
CA ILE A 211 -13.25 26.09 -30.50
C ILE A 211 -12.13 26.20 -29.47
N GLY A 212 -10.87 26.29 -29.91
CA GLY A 212 -9.73 26.50 -29.05
C GLY A 212 -9.75 27.90 -28.49
N LEU A 213 -9.87 28.05 -27.16
CA LEU A 213 -9.94 29.36 -26.49
C LEU A 213 -8.74 30.26 -26.80
N LEU A 214 -7.56 29.67 -27.05
CA LEU A 214 -6.33 30.42 -27.35
C LEU A 214 -6.01 30.50 -28.85
N ASN A 215 -6.76 29.80 -29.70
CA ASN A 215 -6.56 29.74 -31.15
C ASN A 215 -7.77 30.25 -31.97
N ALA A 216 -8.80 30.75 -31.29
CA ALA A 216 -10.03 31.29 -31.88
C ALA A 216 -9.94 32.78 -32.22
#